data_AF-A0A442M2F0-F1
#
_entry.id   AF-A0A442M2F0-F1
#
_cell.length_a   1.000
_cell.length_b   1.000
_cell.length_c   1.000
_cell.angle_alpha   90.00
_cell.angle_beta   90.00
_cell.angle_gamma   90.00
#
_symmetry.space_group_name_H-M   'P 1'
#
loop_
_entity.id
_entity.type
_entity.pdbx_description
1 polymer ?
#
loop_
_entity_poly.entity_id
_entity_poly.type
_entity_poly.pdbx_seq_one_letter_code
_entity_poly.pdbx_strand_id
1 'polypeptide(L)' 'MDKAKVFWSGRSQAVRLPKEFRFETKEVSIRRQGRAVILEPLEQDWGWLDQVTGPLDDDFVEAALERPI' A
#
# COMPACT_ATOMS: atom_id res chain seq x y z
N MET A 1 -3.90 24.86 4.87
CA MET A 1 -3.27 24.02 3.84
C MET A 1 -1.95 23.59 4.41
N ASP A 2 -1.83 22.31 4.74
CA ASP A 2 -0.60 21.76 5.27
C ASP A 2 0.48 21.76 4.19
N LYS A 3 1.73 21.99 4.60
CA LYS A 3 2.87 22.11 3.70
C LYS A 3 3.97 21.19 4.19
N ALA A 4 4.64 20.52 3.26
CA ALA A 4 5.81 19.71 3.53
C ALA A 4 7.05 20.35 2.89
N LYS A 5 8.22 20.16 3.52
CA LYS A 5 9.49 20.63 2.96
C LYS A 5 10.02 19.61 1.96
N VAL A 6 10.33 20.06 0.75
CA VAL A 6 11.13 19.31 -0.22
C VAL A 6 12.61 19.61 0.04
N PHE A 7 13.44 18.58 0.08
CA PHE A 7 14.88 18.71 0.31
C PHE A 7 15.64 17.62 -0.46
N TRP A 8 16.97 17.75 -0.49
CA TRP A 8 17.86 16.75 -1.08
C TRP A 8 18.54 15.92 0.01
N SER A 9 18.60 14.61 -0.19
CA SER A 9 19.35 13.66 0.62
C SER A 9 20.30 12.90 -0.30
N GLY A 10 21.58 13.27 -0.28
CA GLY A 10 22.53 12.80 -1.29
C GLY A 10 22.08 13.18 -2.70
N ARG A 11 21.94 12.19 -3.58
CA ARG A 11 21.50 12.36 -4.98
C ARG A 11 19.98 12.26 -5.16
N SER A 12 19.22 12.05 -4.08
CA SER A 12 17.78 11.85 -4.11
C SER A 12 17.02 13.07 -3.59
N GLN A 13 15.88 13.36 -4.20
CA GLN A 13 14.93 14.33 -3.66
C GLN A 13 13.99 13.64 -2.67
N ALA A 14 13.68 14.32 -1.57
CA ALA A 14 12.85 13.80 -0.50
C ALA A 14 11.84 14.85 -0.02
N VAL A 15 10.74 14.36 0.58
CA VAL A 15 9.72 15.18 1.24
C VAL A 15 9.70 14.82 2.72
N ARG A 16 9.77 15.82 3.60
CA ARG A 16 9.63 15.59 5.05
C ARG A 16 8.14 15.54 5.40
N LEU A 17 7.63 14.34 5.70
CA LEU A 17 6.24 14.16 6.13
C LEU A 17 6.02 14.78 7.53
N PRO A 18 5.03 15.68 7.69
CA PRO A 18 4.53 16.07 8.99
C PRO A 18 3.98 14.86 9.78
N LYS A 19 3.81 14.99 11.09
CA LYS A 19 3.53 13.85 11.99
C LYS A 19 2.22 13.14 11.60
N GLU A 20 1.22 13.93 11.27
CA GLU A 20 -0.13 13.54 10.89
C GLU A 20 -0.23 12.85 9.52
N PHE A 21 0.82 12.90 8.69
CA PHE A 21 0.89 12.25 7.37
C PHE A 21 1.93 11.12 7.31
N ARG A 22 2.45 10.65 8.45
CA ARG A 22 3.42 9.54 8.46
C ARG A 22 2.73 8.22 8.12
N PHE A 23 3.40 7.41 7.31
CA PHE A 23 3.01 6.03 7.06
C PHE A 23 3.44 5.12 8.22
N GLU A 24 2.65 4.09 8.50
CA GLU A 24 3.02 3.00 9.41
C GLU A 24 3.82 1.89 8.68
N THR A 25 3.81 1.90 7.35
CA THR A 25 4.58 0.97 6.51
C THR A 25 6.00 1.46 6.25
N LYS A 26 6.89 0.53 5.88
CA LYS A 26 8.27 0.84 5.49
C LYS A 26 8.39 1.29 4.03
N GLU A 27 7.42 0.89 3.20
CA GLU A 27 7.41 1.12 1.76
C GLU A 27 6.04 1.63 1.32
N VAL A 28 6.04 2.38 0.22
CA VAL A 28 4.85 2.93 -0.43
C VAL A 28 4.95 2.69 -1.92
N SER A 29 3.82 2.41 -2.56
CA SER A 29 3.72 2.55 -4.00
C SER A 29 3.72 4.04 -4.37
N ILE A 30 4.27 4.37 -5.53
CA ILE A 30 4.38 5.75 -6.01
C ILE A 30 3.87 5.84 -7.45
N ARG A 31 2.96 6.77 -7.70
CA ARG A 31 2.46 7.06 -9.05
C ARG A 31 2.26 8.56 -9.28
N ARG A 32 2.26 8.95 -10.56
CA ARG A 32 2.04 10.34 -10.99
C ARG A 32 0.67 10.49 -11.64
N GLN A 33 -0.10 11.49 -11.21
CA GLN A 33 -1.37 11.88 -11.83
C GLN A 33 -1.34 13.37 -12.16
N GLY A 34 -1.02 13.69 -13.41
CA GLY A 34 -0.75 15.07 -13.83
C GLY A 34 0.41 15.68 -13.03
N ARG A 35 0.11 16.72 -12.25
CA ARG A 35 1.10 17.38 -11.38
C ARG A 35 1.21 16.77 -9.98
N ALA A 36 0.30 15.86 -9.61
CA ALA A 36 0.31 15.20 -8.32
C ALA A 36 1.25 13.98 -8.31
N VAL A 37 1.92 13.77 -7.18
CA VAL A 37 2.55 12.49 -6.82
C VAL A 37 1.69 11.87 -5.73
N ILE A 38 1.23 10.65 -5.97
CA ILE A 38 0.38 9.90 -5.06
C ILE A 38 1.23 8.79 -4.46
N LEU A 39 1.19 8.71 -3.13
CA LEU A 39 1.89 7.71 -2.32
C LEU A 39 0.83 6.91 -1.57
N GLU A 40 0.83 5.60 -1.74
CA GLU A 40 -0.13 4.69 -1.10
C GLU A 40 0.68 3.62 -0.35
N PRO A 41 0.33 3.27 0.90
CA PRO A 41 1.01 2.21 1.65
C PRO A 41 1.12 0.95 0.80
N LEU A 42 2.30 0.35 0.75
CA LEU A 42 2.43 -0.98 0.19
C LEU A 42 2.09 -1.97 1.30
N GLU A 43 0.88 -2.53 1.26
CA GLU A 43 0.51 -3.63 2.17
C GLU A 43 1.44 -4.82 1.89
N GLN A 44 2.14 -5.28 2.93
CA GLN A 44 3.03 -6.43 2.83
C GLN A 44 2.29 -7.76 3.02
N ASP A 45 1.02 -7.70 3.39
CA ASP A 45 0.18 -8.85 3.61
C ASP A 45 -1.06 -8.84 2.70
N TRP A 46 -1.78 -9.95 2.73
CA TRP A 46 -3.03 -10.12 2.01
C TRP A 46 -4.22 -9.61 2.83
N GLY A 47 -4.01 -8.72 3.81
CA GLY A 47 -5.08 -8.18 4.66
C GLY A 47 -6.13 -7.41 3.85
N TRP A 48 -5.75 -6.75 2.75
CA TRP A 48 -6.70 -6.21 1.78
C TRP A 48 -7.66 -7.27 1.21
N LEU A 49 -7.23 -8.53 1.10
CA LEU A 49 -8.04 -9.61 0.53
C LEU A 49 -9.27 -9.86 1.40
N ASP A 50 -9.15 -9.77 2.72
CA ASP A 50 -10.27 -9.90 3.66
C ASP A 50 -11.36 -8.85 3.44
N GLN A 51 -10.99 -7.66 2.93
CA GLN A 51 -11.94 -6.60 2.58
C GLN A 51 -12.65 -6.85 1.24
N VAL A 52 -12.10 -7.72 0.39
CA VAL A 52 -12.58 -7.99 -0.96
C VAL A 52 -13.34 -9.31 -1.05
N THR A 53 -12.92 -10.35 -0.33
CA THR A 53 -13.44 -11.71 -0.51
C THR A 53 -14.65 -12.04 0.33
N GLY A 54 -14.94 -11.28 1.41
CA GLY A 54 -15.95 -11.68 2.37
C GLY A 54 -15.68 -13.07 2.97
N PRO A 55 -16.63 -13.66 3.71
CA PRO A 55 -16.51 -15.05 4.16
C PRO A 55 -16.48 -15.99 2.95
N LEU A 56 -15.44 -16.82 2.86
CA LEU A 56 -15.37 -17.90 1.87
C LEU A 56 -16.36 -18.99 2.27
N ASP A 57 -17.12 -19.52 1.31
CA ASP A 57 -17.99 -20.68 1.53
C ASP A 57 -17.20 -21.99 1.49
N ASP A 58 -17.81 -23.05 2.04
CA ASP A 58 -17.17 -24.36 2.18
C ASP A 58 -16.80 -24.95 0.80
N ASP A 59 -17.62 -24.71 -0.22
CA ASP A 59 -17.40 -25.16 -1.60
C ASP A 59 -16.11 -24.55 -2.20
N PHE A 60 -15.89 -23.24 -2.00
CA PHE A 60 -14.68 -22.57 -2.45
C PHE A 60 -13.43 -23.08 -1.72
N VAL A 61 -13.54 -23.31 -0.41
CA VAL A 61 -12.43 -23.83 0.41
C VAL A 61 -12.06 -25.26 -0.02
N GLU A 62 -13.05 -26.12 -0.26
CA GLU A 62 -12.84 -27.50 -0.71
C GLU A 62 -12.14 -27.53 -2.08
N ALA A 63 -12.62 -26.74 -3.04
CA ALA A 63 -12.02 -26.65 -4.37
C ALA A 63 -10.57 -26.13 -4.34
N ALA A 64 -10.25 -25.17 -3.47
CA ALA A 64 -8.90 -24.61 -3.35
C ALA A 64 -7.88 -25.60 -2.73
N LEU A 65 -8.36 -26.57 -1.95
CA LEU A 65 -7.52 -27.56 -1.27
C LEU A 65 -7.34 -28.87 -2.06
N GLU A 66 -8.10 -29.09 -3.14
CA GLU A 66 -7.91 -30.24 -4.01
C GLU A 66 -6.50 -30.25 -4.62
N ARG A 67 -5.80 -31.36 -4.42
CA ARG A 67 -4.49 -31.59 -5.05
C ARG A 67 -4.68 -32.41 -6.33
N PRO A 68 -4.02 -32.02 -7.44
CA PRO A 68 -4.04 -32.84 -8.63
C PRO A 68 -3.36 -34.19 -8.36
N ILE A 69 -3.94 -35.24 -8.95
CA ILE A 69 -3.49 -36.64 -8.87
C ILE A 69 -2.28 -36.86 -9.78
#